data_AF-C5L5D1-F1
#
_entry.id   AF-C5L5D1-F1
#
_cell.length_a   1.000
_cell.length_b   1.000
_cell.length_c   1.000
_cell.angle_alpha   90.00
_cell.angle_beta   90.00
_cell.angle_gamma   90.00
#
_symmetry.space_group_name_H-M   'P 1'
#
loop_
_entity.id
_entity.type
_entity.pdbx_description
1 polymer ?
#
loop_
_entity_poly.entity_id
_entity_poly.type
_entity_poly.pdbx_seq_one_letter_code
_entity_poly.pdbx_strand_id
1 'polypeptide(L)'
;MAYYTIAHLLQGGVLDGSGNHPLGIDAEQMTDAVFDYIFDLASEPPADCAISRESLDKLKREFNYWYPMSLRCSGKDLIPNHLTMCLYSHAAIWEDRPDLWPQAFFTNGHVMVDDEKMSKSRGNFLTLDQACGEFSADATRLALADAGDGLENANFKRKTANDSILSLTTFDNWATE
;
A
#
# COMPACT_ATOMS: atom_id res chain seq x y z
N MET A 1 5.23 -7.43 -2.68
CA MET A 1 4.29 -7.06 -1.60
C MET A 1 4.35 -8.09 -0.47
N ALA A 2 4.78 -9.32 -0.75
CA ALA A 2 5.06 -10.37 0.24
C ALA A 2 5.79 -9.88 1.51
N TYR A 3 6.84 -9.05 1.38
CA TYR A 3 7.57 -8.53 2.54
C TYR A 3 6.69 -7.76 3.55
N TYR A 4 5.61 -7.10 3.11
CA TYR A 4 4.69 -6.41 4.03
C TYR A 4 4.04 -7.35 5.05
N THR A 5 3.82 -8.61 4.68
CA THR A 5 3.19 -9.61 5.54
C THR A 5 4.06 -9.93 6.77
N ILE A 6 5.39 -9.81 6.64
CA ILE A 6 6.36 -10.18 7.67
C ILE A 6 7.12 -9.00 8.28
N ALA A 7 7.09 -7.82 7.66
CA ALA A 7 7.87 -6.66 8.11
C ALA A 7 7.61 -6.29 9.57
N HIS A 8 6.36 -6.38 10.03
CA HIS A 8 6.01 -6.06 11.42
C HIS A 8 6.60 -7.04 12.46
N LEU A 9 7.02 -8.24 12.03
CA LEU A 9 7.70 -9.23 12.87
C LEU A 9 9.23 -9.12 12.81
N LEU A 10 9.76 -8.48 11.77
CA LEU A 10 11.20 -8.28 11.55
C LEU A 10 11.66 -6.90 12.04
N GLN A 11 11.14 -5.81 11.47
CA GLN A 11 11.59 -4.43 11.75
C GLN A 11 10.72 -3.65 12.75
N GLY A 12 9.57 -4.21 13.16
CA GLY A 12 8.77 -3.68 14.28
C GLY A 12 8.24 -2.25 14.13
N GLY A 13 8.17 -1.72 12.91
CA GLY A 13 7.68 -0.36 12.62
C GLY A 13 8.77 0.71 12.56
N VAL A 14 10.04 0.37 12.78
CA VAL A 14 11.16 1.28 12.50
C VAL A 14 11.50 1.22 11.01
N LEU A 15 11.46 2.37 10.33
CA LEU A 15 11.47 2.43 8.86
C LEU A 15 12.79 1.98 8.23
N ASP A 16 13.92 2.31 8.87
CA ASP A 16 15.26 1.95 8.40
C ASP A 16 15.73 0.58 8.93
N GLY A 17 14.90 -0.10 9.75
CA GLY A 17 15.22 -1.39 10.34
C GLY A 17 16.24 -1.34 11.48
N SER A 18 16.66 -0.15 11.95
CA SER A 18 17.63 -0.01 13.05
C SER A 18 17.06 -0.25 14.45
N GLY A 19 15.75 -0.50 14.53
CA GLY A 19 15.01 -0.70 15.77
C GLY A 19 15.17 -2.08 16.38
N ASN A 20 14.38 -2.36 17.43
CA ASN A 20 14.31 -3.69 18.02
C ASN A 20 13.57 -4.65 17.09
N HIS A 21 14.16 -5.82 16.84
CA HIS A 21 13.56 -6.89 16.05
C HIS A 21 12.51 -7.65 16.88
N PRO A 22 11.20 -7.62 16.55
CA PRO A 22 10.16 -8.23 17.39
C PRO A 22 10.30 -9.74 17.60
N LEU A 23 10.83 -10.46 16.62
CA LEU A 23 11.18 -11.89 16.74
C LEU A 23 12.65 -12.14 17.11
N GLY A 24 13.44 -11.09 17.36
CA GLY A 24 14.87 -11.23 17.64
C GLY A 24 15.67 -11.82 16.50
N ILE A 25 15.25 -11.57 15.25
CA ILE A 25 15.92 -12.05 14.04
C ILE A 25 16.73 -10.89 13.46
N ASP A 26 18.04 -11.04 13.43
CA ASP A 26 18.95 -10.08 12.81
C ASP A 26 18.93 -10.20 11.28
N ALA A 27 19.21 -9.08 10.60
CA ALA A 27 19.15 -9.01 9.14
C ALA A 27 20.08 -10.04 8.46
N GLU A 28 21.24 -10.30 9.05
CA GLU A 28 22.23 -11.27 8.56
C GLU A 28 21.73 -12.72 8.64
N GLN A 29 20.72 -13.01 9.46
CA GLN A 29 20.12 -14.34 9.57
C GLN A 29 19.08 -14.61 8.46
N MET A 30 18.64 -13.58 7.74
CA MET A 30 17.65 -13.69 6.66
C MET A 30 18.32 -14.04 5.33
N THR A 31 18.66 -15.32 5.17
CA THR A 31 19.25 -15.86 3.92
C THR A 31 18.17 -16.19 2.88
N ASP A 32 18.59 -16.44 1.64
CA ASP A 32 17.69 -16.87 0.56
C ASP A 32 16.87 -18.12 0.98
N ALA A 33 17.51 -19.11 1.59
CA ALA A 33 16.82 -20.33 2.06
C ALA A 33 15.77 -20.05 3.17
N VAL A 34 15.98 -19.01 3.98
CA VAL A 34 14.98 -18.57 4.98
C VAL A 34 13.79 -17.93 4.27
N PHE A 35 14.03 -17.07 3.27
CA PHE A 35 12.96 -16.48 2.47
C PHE A 35 12.22 -17.54 1.66
N ASP A 36 12.90 -18.52 1.09
CA ASP A 36 12.30 -19.63 0.35
C ASP A 36 11.30 -20.40 1.24
N TYR A 37 11.66 -20.66 2.49
CA TYR A 37 10.74 -21.30 3.43
C TYR A 37 9.52 -20.42 3.74
N ILE A 38 9.76 -19.15 4.08
CA ILE A 38 8.72 -18.19 4.48
C ILE A 38 7.71 -17.94 3.35
N PHE A 39 8.20 -17.80 2.11
CA PHE A 39 7.39 -17.49 0.93
C PHE A 39 6.92 -18.71 0.15
N ASP A 40 6.99 -19.88 0.78
CA ASP A 40 6.43 -21.14 0.31
C ASP A 40 7.03 -21.64 -1.02
N LEU A 41 8.33 -21.36 -1.20
CA LEU A 41 9.19 -21.91 -2.26
C LEU A 41 9.92 -23.18 -1.79
N ALA A 42 10.03 -23.38 -0.47
CA ALA A 42 10.56 -24.58 0.16
C ALA A 42 9.57 -25.15 1.20
N SER A 43 9.44 -26.49 1.23
CA SER A 43 8.55 -27.19 2.18
C SER A 43 9.10 -27.25 3.59
N GLU A 44 10.43 -27.29 3.75
CA GLU A 44 11.13 -27.38 5.04
C GLU A 44 12.10 -26.21 5.24
N PRO A 45 12.33 -25.80 6.50
CA PRO A 45 13.29 -24.74 6.80
C PRO A 45 14.74 -25.21 6.55
N PRO A 46 15.70 -24.27 6.39
CA PRO A 46 17.10 -24.64 6.21
C PRO A 46 17.63 -25.45 7.40
N ALA A 47 18.39 -26.51 7.12
CA ALA A 47 18.86 -27.47 8.14
C ALA A 47 19.69 -26.81 9.25
N ASP A 48 20.54 -25.85 8.89
CA ASP A 48 21.41 -25.10 9.80
C ASP A 48 20.87 -23.68 10.04
N CYS A 49 19.57 -23.56 10.37
CA CYS A 49 18.97 -22.26 10.62
C CYS A 49 19.22 -21.77 12.05
N ALA A 50 19.77 -20.55 12.19
CA ALA A 50 19.91 -19.89 13.48
C ALA A 50 18.59 -19.33 14.04
N ILE A 51 17.54 -19.26 13.22
CA ILE A 51 16.21 -18.78 13.59
C ILE A 51 15.39 -19.97 14.10
N SER A 52 14.66 -19.78 15.21
CA SER A 52 13.81 -20.83 15.75
C SER A 52 12.70 -21.22 14.77
N ARG A 53 12.34 -22.51 14.75
CA ARG A 53 11.24 -23.01 13.91
C ARG A 53 9.91 -22.31 14.21
N GLU A 54 9.66 -21.99 15.48
CA GLU A 54 8.48 -21.24 15.90
C GLU A 54 8.40 -19.86 15.21
N SER A 55 9.51 -19.12 15.18
CA SER A 55 9.56 -17.81 14.51
C SER A 55 9.39 -17.94 13.00
N LEU A 56 10.04 -18.93 12.36
CA LEU A 56 9.89 -19.19 10.93
C LEU A 56 8.44 -19.57 10.56
N ASP A 57 7.83 -20.46 11.32
CA ASP A 57 6.46 -20.92 11.10
C ASP A 57 5.47 -19.76 11.29
N LYS A 58 5.75 -18.84 12.21
CA LYS A 58 4.95 -17.61 12.39
C LYS A 58 5.05 -16.69 11.17
N LEU A 59 6.25 -16.45 10.65
CA LEU A 59 6.47 -15.63 9.44
C LEU A 59 5.77 -16.26 8.23
N LYS A 60 5.93 -17.57 8.02
CA LYS A 60 5.27 -18.32 6.94
C LYS A 60 3.75 -18.26 7.06
N ARG A 61 3.21 -18.38 8.28
CA ARG A 61 1.76 -18.26 8.54
C ARG A 61 1.21 -16.89 8.17
N GLU A 62 1.91 -15.80 8.51
CA GLU A 62 1.48 -14.45 8.12
C GLU A 62 1.45 -14.32 6.59
N PHE A 63 2.50 -14.78 5.89
CA PHE A 63 2.52 -14.76 4.43
C PHE A 63 1.34 -15.54 3.83
N ASN A 64 1.16 -16.80 4.24
CA ASN A 64 0.11 -17.67 3.71
C ASN A 64 -1.32 -17.22 4.06
N TYR A 65 -1.49 -16.41 5.10
CA TYR A 65 -2.78 -15.82 5.44
C TYR A 65 -3.11 -14.59 4.58
N TRP A 66 -2.13 -13.70 4.38
CA TRP A 66 -2.34 -12.41 3.72
C TRP A 66 -2.17 -12.45 2.20
N TYR A 67 -1.42 -13.41 1.66
CA TYR A 67 -1.23 -13.56 0.21
C TYR A 67 -2.26 -14.53 -0.38
N PRO A 68 -2.68 -14.37 -1.65
CA PRO A 68 -2.17 -13.44 -2.67
C PRO A 68 -2.56 -11.96 -2.46
N MET A 69 -1.87 -11.07 -3.18
CA MET A 69 -2.27 -9.66 -3.25
C MET A 69 -3.63 -9.49 -3.93
N SER A 70 -4.68 -9.24 -3.13
CA SER A 70 -6.05 -9.11 -3.65
C SER A 70 -6.26 -7.90 -4.55
N LEU A 71 -5.67 -6.75 -4.21
CA LEU A 71 -5.84 -5.52 -4.99
C LEU A 71 -4.57 -4.65 -4.96
N ARG A 72 -4.17 -4.15 -6.12
CA ARG A 72 -3.16 -3.10 -6.26
C ARG A 72 -3.74 -1.88 -6.98
N CYS A 73 -3.79 -0.75 -6.29
CA CYS A 73 -4.21 0.53 -6.86
C CYS A 73 -3.00 1.34 -7.35
N SER A 74 -3.14 2.05 -8.48
CA SER A 74 -2.07 2.88 -9.04
C SER A 74 -2.57 3.90 -10.07
N GLY A 75 -1.78 4.93 -10.37
CA GLY A 75 -1.97 5.72 -11.60
C GLY A 75 -1.75 4.89 -12.87
N LYS A 76 -2.46 5.24 -13.94
CA LYS A 76 -2.40 4.59 -15.26
C LYS A 76 -1.01 4.63 -15.92
N ASP A 77 -0.17 5.57 -15.52
CA ASP A 77 1.21 5.72 -15.98
C ASP A 77 2.12 4.55 -15.59
N LEU A 78 1.75 3.76 -14.57
CA LEU A 78 2.53 2.60 -14.14
C LEU A 78 2.16 1.30 -14.86
N ILE A 79 1.10 1.30 -15.69
CA ILE A 79 0.69 0.13 -16.48
C ILE A 79 1.84 -0.41 -17.35
N PRO A 80 2.46 0.39 -18.24
CA PRO A 80 3.48 -0.12 -19.18
C PRO A 80 4.82 -0.48 -18.52
N ASN A 81 4.96 -0.30 -17.20
CA ASN A 81 6.20 -0.55 -16.47
C ASN A 81 5.95 -1.38 -15.20
N HIS A 82 5.82 -0.74 -14.03
CA HIS A 82 5.77 -1.37 -12.71
C HIS A 82 4.67 -2.42 -12.59
N LEU A 83 3.45 -2.16 -13.08
CA LEU A 83 2.37 -3.15 -12.98
C LEU A 83 2.62 -4.37 -13.88
N THR A 84 3.18 -4.15 -15.07
CA THR A 84 3.60 -5.23 -15.96
C THR A 84 4.75 -6.04 -15.34
N MET A 85 5.79 -5.37 -14.81
CA MET A 85 6.91 -6.03 -14.11
C MET A 85 6.44 -6.76 -12.85
N CYS A 86 5.42 -6.25 -12.16
CA CYS A 86 4.82 -6.90 -11.00
C CYS A 86 4.25 -8.27 -11.39
N LEU A 87 3.50 -8.37 -12.50
CA LEU A 87 3.00 -9.65 -13.02
C LEU A 87 4.14 -10.61 -13.37
N TYR A 88 5.14 -10.17 -14.15
CA TYR A 88 6.28 -11.00 -14.51
C TYR A 88 7.05 -11.51 -13.29
N SER A 89 7.29 -10.64 -12.30
CA SER A 89 8.04 -11.02 -11.09
C SER A 89 7.27 -12.05 -10.26
N HIS A 90 5.95 -11.92 -10.13
CA HIS A 90 5.15 -12.91 -9.40
C HIS A 90 5.10 -14.25 -10.13
N ALA A 91 4.94 -14.24 -11.45
CA ALA A 91 4.93 -15.46 -12.25
C ALA A 91 6.29 -16.18 -12.21
N ALA A 92 7.41 -15.43 -12.16
CA ALA A 92 8.75 -16.01 -12.10
C ALA A 92 9.11 -16.56 -10.70
N ILE A 93 8.67 -15.91 -9.62
CA ILE A 93 8.96 -16.37 -8.25
C ILE A 93 8.07 -17.56 -7.88
N TRP A 94 6.77 -17.50 -8.20
CA TRP A 94 5.77 -18.50 -7.83
C TRP A 94 5.24 -19.23 -9.06
N GLU A 95 6.14 -19.76 -9.89
CA GLU A 95 5.79 -20.43 -11.16
C GLU A 95 4.81 -21.60 -10.94
N ASP A 96 5.05 -22.42 -9.92
CA ASP A 96 4.21 -23.57 -9.55
C ASP A 96 3.04 -23.20 -8.63
N ARG A 97 2.87 -21.92 -8.31
CA ARG A 97 1.86 -21.41 -7.36
C ARG A 97 1.07 -20.22 -7.93
N PRO A 98 0.29 -20.44 -9.01
CA PRO A 98 -0.54 -19.40 -9.61
C PRO A 98 -1.62 -18.86 -8.66
N ASP A 99 -1.95 -19.59 -7.59
CA ASP A 99 -2.81 -19.12 -6.50
C ASP A 99 -2.19 -17.95 -5.69
N LEU A 100 -0.87 -17.77 -5.75
CA LEU A 100 -0.15 -16.66 -5.12
C LEU A 100 0.02 -15.44 -6.05
N TRP A 101 -0.47 -15.51 -7.29
CA TRP A 101 -0.35 -14.40 -8.25
C TRP A 101 -1.32 -13.25 -7.91
N PRO A 102 -1.02 -12.01 -8.33
CA PRO A 102 -1.90 -10.86 -8.11
C PRO A 102 -3.32 -11.09 -8.65
N GLN A 103 -4.34 -10.79 -7.83
CA GLN A 103 -5.73 -11.08 -8.20
C GLN A 103 -6.40 -9.93 -8.97
N ALA A 104 -6.14 -8.67 -8.57
CA ALA A 104 -6.72 -7.52 -9.23
C ALA A 104 -5.81 -6.29 -9.22
N PHE A 105 -5.94 -5.49 -10.28
CA PHE A 105 -5.35 -4.17 -10.39
C PHE A 105 -6.45 -3.16 -10.65
N PHE A 106 -6.42 -2.04 -9.95
CA PHE A 106 -7.26 -0.89 -10.23
C PHE A 106 -6.36 0.28 -10.61
N THR A 107 -6.67 0.95 -11.72
CA THR A 107 -5.90 2.09 -12.18
C THR A 107 -6.77 3.32 -12.39
N ASN A 108 -6.26 4.46 -11.93
CA ASN A 108 -6.91 5.75 -12.05
C ASN A 108 -6.12 6.72 -12.94
N GLY A 109 -6.79 7.76 -13.45
CA GLY A 109 -6.11 8.86 -14.14
C GLY A 109 -5.29 9.73 -13.19
N HIS A 110 -4.56 10.71 -13.75
CA HIS A 110 -3.81 11.66 -12.93
C HIS A 110 -4.78 12.63 -12.25
N VAL A 111 -4.42 13.08 -11.05
CA VAL A 111 -5.20 14.08 -10.31
C VAL A 111 -4.90 15.47 -10.87
N MET A 112 -5.96 16.16 -11.27
CA MET A 112 -6.02 17.60 -11.57
C MET A 112 -6.48 18.37 -10.33
N VAL A 113 -6.25 19.68 -10.31
CA VAL A 113 -6.76 20.57 -9.28
C VAL A 113 -7.51 21.71 -9.94
N ASP A 114 -8.79 21.87 -9.58
CA ASP A 114 -9.69 22.88 -10.16
C ASP A 114 -9.67 22.88 -11.71
N ASP A 115 -9.80 21.68 -12.29
CA ASP A 115 -9.81 21.43 -13.75
C ASP A 115 -8.49 21.76 -14.48
N GLU A 116 -7.42 22.06 -13.74
CA GLU A 116 -6.09 22.31 -14.31
C GLU A 116 -5.07 21.25 -13.92
N LYS A 117 -4.07 21.06 -14.80
CA LYS A 117 -2.89 20.24 -14.49
C LYS A 117 -2.16 20.83 -13.28
N MET A 118 -2.02 20.01 -12.23
CA MET A 118 -1.30 20.40 -11.02
C MET A 118 0.15 20.77 -11.34
N SER A 119 0.57 21.98 -10.94
CA SER A 119 1.91 22.48 -11.26
C SER A 119 2.39 23.48 -10.21
N LYS A 120 3.59 23.21 -9.66
CA LYS A 120 4.27 24.11 -8.72
C LYS A 120 4.57 25.49 -9.35
N SER A 121 4.96 25.53 -10.62
CA SER A 121 5.31 26.79 -11.30
C SER A 121 4.10 27.68 -11.61
N ARG A 122 2.90 27.09 -11.69
CA ARG A 122 1.64 27.82 -11.91
C ARG A 122 0.96 28.23 -10.60
N GLY A 123 1.51 27.84 -9.45
CA GLY A 123 0.92 28.07 -8.13
C GLY A 123 -0.30 27.20 -7.82
N ASN A 124 -0.79 26.39 -8.75
CA ASN A 124 -1.91 25.46 -8.53
C ASN A 124 -1.40 24.07 -8.14
N PHE A 125 -0.86 23.98 -6.92
CA PHE A 125 -0.31 22.76 -6.33
C PHE A 125 -0.71 22.68 -4.86
N LEU A 126 -1.06 21.48 -4.39
CA LEU A 126 -1.39 21.20 -3.00
C LEU A 126 -0.60 19.98 -2.54
N THR A 127 0.14 20.11 -1.44
CA THR A 127 0.61 18.93 -0.71
C THR A 127 -0.53 18.30 0.10
N LEU A 128 -0.35 17.05 0.52
CA LEU A 128 -1.30 16.40 1.43
C LEU A 128 -1.45 17.19 2.75
N ASP A 129 -0.34 17.64 3.32
CA ASP A 129 -0.33 18.44 4.56
C ASP A 129 -1.10 19.76 4.40
N GLN A 130 -0.89 20.47 3.27
CA GLN A 130 -1.63 21.68 2.95
C GLN A 130 -3.12 21.43 2.79
N ALA A 131 -3.51 20.39 2.03
CA ALA A 131 -4.92 20.06 1.84
C ALA A 131 -5.60 19.71 3.17
N CYS A 132 -4.96 18.90 4.02
CA CYS A 132 -5.48 18.57 5.34
C CYS A 132 -5.54 19.79 6.28
N GLY A 133 -4.54 20.68 6.22
CA GLY A 133 -4.52 21.90 7.01
C GLY A 133 -5.58 22.93 6.58
N GLU A 134 -5.89 23.00 5.29
CA GLU A 134 -6.87 23.94 4.72
C GLU A 134 -8.31 23.40 4.85
N PHE A 135 -8.53 22.11 4.61
CA PHE A 135 -9.87 21.54 4.50
C PHE A 135 -10.24 20.50 5.58
N SER A 136 -9.34 20.15 6.51
CA SER A 136 -9.41 18.93 7.34
C SER A 136 -9.19 17.63 6.57
N ALA A 137 -8.84 16.56 7.29
CA ALA A 137 -8.68 15.23 6.71
C ALA A 137 -9.99 14.70 6.11
N ASP A 138 -11.13 14.92 6.76
CA ASP A 138 -12.41 14.35 6.33
C ASP A 138 -12.96 15.03 5.08
N ALA A 139 -12.97 16.37 5.05
CA ALA A 139 -13.43 17.07 3.85
C ALA A 139 -12.49 16.88 2.65
N THR A 140 -11.18 16.76 2.89
CA THR A 140 -10.21 16.38 1.85
C THR A 140 -10.53 14.99 1.30
N ARG A 141 -10.83 14.02 2.16
CA ARG A 141 -11.20 12.66 1.74
C ARG A 141 -12.51 12.62 0.97
N LEU A 142 -13.52 13.40 1.36
CA LEU A 142 -14.77 13.50 0.60
C LEU A 142 -14.55 14.10 -0.79
N ALA A 143 -13.77 15.17 -0.89
CA ALA A 143 -13.43 15.75 -2.19
C ALA A 143 -12.58 14.81 -3.05
N LEU A 144 -11.70 14.00 -2.45
CA LEU A 144 -10.96 12.95 -3.16
C LEU A 144 -11.86 11.80 -3.63
N ALA A 145 -12.89 11.44 -2.86
CA ALA A 145 -13.86 10.42 -3.25
C ALA A 145 -14.73 10.88 -4.44
N ASP A 146 -15.08 12.16 -4.49
CA ASP A 146 -15.82 12.79 -5.60
C ASP A 146 -14.93 13.05 -6.84
N ALA A 147 -13.60 12.98 -6.70
CA ALA A 147 -12.68 13.43 -7.74
C ALA A 147 -12.71 12.59 -9.03
N GLY A 148 -13.03 11.30 -8.93
CA GLY A 148 -13.12 10.39 -10.07
C GLY A 148 -12.73 8.95 -9.76
N ASP A 149 -13.30 8.02 -10.50
CA ASP A 149 -13.29 6.57 -10.24
C ASP A 149 -12.80 5.72 -11.43
N GLY A 150 -12.19 6.36 -12.43
CA GLY A 150 -11.77 5.68 -13.68
C GLY A 150 -10.42 6.12 -14.22
N LEU A 151 -10.14 5.73 -15.48
CA LEU A 151 -8.89 6.01 -16.18
C LEU A 151 -8.74 7.45 -16.68
N GLU A 152 -9.86 8.17 -16.79
CA GLU A 152 -9.84 9.61 -17.05
C GLU A 152 -9.25 10.36 -15.87
N ASN A 153 -8.68 11.53 -16.13
CA ASN A 153 -8.06 12.32 -15.08
C ASN A 153 -9.10 12.70 -14.02
N ALA A 154 -8.84 12.33 -12.77
CA ALA A 154 -9.63 12.76 -11.63
C ALA A 154 -9.42 14.27 -11.39
N ASN A 155 -10.39 14.95 -10.79
CA ASN A 155 -10.30 16.37 -10.49
C ASN A 155 -10.63 16.66 -9.02
N PHE A 156 -9.61 17.08 -8.27
CA PHE A 156 -9.81 17.61 -6.93
C PHE A 156 -10.28 19.07 -7.02
N LYS A 157 -11.52 19.33 -6.62
CA LYS A 157 -12.09 20.69 -6.59
C LYS A 157 -12.04 21.25 -5.18
N ARG A 158 -11.35 22.37 -4.98
CA ARG A 158 -11.30 23.07 -3.67
C ARG A 158 -12.69 23.47 -3.20
N LYS A 159 -13.58 23.83 -4.14
CA LYS A 159 -14.98 24.12 -3.84
C LYS A 159 -15.68 22.93 -3.18
N THR A 160 -15.53 21.72 -3.74
CA THR A 160 -16.14 20.50 -3.16
C THR A 160 -15.61 20.23 -1.75
N ALA A 161 -14.31 20.42 -1.51
CA ALA A 161 -13.73 20.28 -0.19
C ALA A 161 -14.33 21.29 0.82
N ASN A 162 -14.43 22.57 0.44
CA ASN A 162 -15.06 23.60 1.27
C ASN A 162 -16.54 23.32 1.56
N ASP A 163 -17.31 22.94 0.54
CA ASP A 163 -18.73 22.61 0.71
C ASP A 163 -18.91 21.37 1.62
N SER A 164 -17.96 20.44 1.58
CA SER A 164 -17.95 19.25 2.44
C SER A 164 -17.75 19.61 3.92
N ILE A 165 -16.95 20.63 4.24
CA ILE A 165 -16.78 21.11 5.63
C ILE A 165 -18.13 21.58 6.19
N LEU A 166 -18.86 22.40 5.43
CA LEU A 166 -20.17 22.89 5.84
C LEU A 166 -21.16 21.73 6.01
N SER A 167 -21.19 20.81 5.04
CA SER A 167 -22.09 19.66 5.06
C SER A 167 -21.84 18.76 6.28
N LEU A 168 -20.57 18.44 6.57
CA LEU A 168 -20.18 17.65 7.75
C LEU A 168 -20.54 18.37 9.05
N THR A 169 -20.31 19.68 9.14
CA THR A 169 -20.65 20.47 10.34
C THR A 169 -22.16 20.50 10.57
N THR A 170 -22.95 20.68 9.52
CA THR A 170 -24.42 20.66 9.62
C THR A 170 -24.96 19.28 10.00
N PHE A 171 -24.32 18.21 9.50
CA PHE A 171 -24.67 16.85 9.84
C PHE A 171 -24.34 16.51 11.30
N ASP A 172 -23.19 16.95 11.80
CA ASP A 172 -22.78 16.75 13.20
C ASP A 172 -23.73 17.48 14.17
N ASN A 173 -24.09 18.73 13.88
CA ASN A 173 -25.09 19.46 14.66
C ASN A 173 -26.43 18.72 14.69
N TRP A 174 -26.92 18.25 13.53
CA TRP A 174 -28.16 17.48 13.47
C TRP A 174 -28.09 16.16 14.24
N ALA A 175 -26.95 15.48 14.23
CA ALA A 175 -26.76 14.20 14.91
C ALA A 175 -26.60 14.33 16.44
N THR A 176 -26.30 15.54 16.93
CA THR A 176 -26.06 15.82 18.35
C THR A 176 -27.21 16.57 19.05
N GLU A 177 -28.22 17.00 18.29
CA GLU A 177 -29.54 17.44 18.79
C GLU A 177 -30.39 16.28 19.33
#